data_AF-H9FNV2-F1
#
_entry.id   AF-H9FNV2-F1
#
_cell.length_a   1.000
_cell.length_b   1.000
_cell.length_c   1.000
_cell.angle_alpha   90.00
_cell.angle_beta   90.00
_cell.angle_gamma   90.00
#
_symmetry.space_group_name_H-M   'P 1'
#
loop_
_entity.id
_entity.type
_entity.pdbx_description
1 polymer ?
#
loop_
_entity_poly.entity_id
_entity_poly.type
_entity_poly.pdbx_seq_one_letter_code
_entity_poly.pdbx_strand_id
1 'polypeptide(L)'
;MAGNKGRGRAAYTFNIEAVGFSKGEKLPDVVLKPPPLFPDTDYKPVPLKTGEGEEYMLALKQELRETMKRMPYFIETPEERQDIERYSKRYMKVYKEEWIPDWRRLPREMMPRNKCKKAGPKPKKAKDAGKGTSLTNTADVLKKIEELEKRDDGEKSDEENE
;
A
#
# COMPACT_ATOMS: atom_id res chain seq x y z
N MET A 1 45.42 -40.72 -48.75
CA MET A 1 46.02 -39.55 -48.09
C MET A 1 45.06 -38.38 -48.21
N ALA A 2 44.34 -38.04 -47.14
CA ALA A 2 43.45 -36.88 -47.12
C ALA A 2 44.11 -35.80 -46.26
N GLY A 3 44.56 -34.72 -46.91
CA GLY A 3 45.21 -33.60 -46.24
C GLY A 3 44.19 -32.76 -45.48
N ASN A 4 44.21 -32.83 -44.16
CA ASN A 4 43.42 -31.94 -43.31
C ASN A 4 44.01 -30.53 -43.35
N LYS A 5 43.45 -29.67 -44.19
CA LYS A 5 43.78 -28.24 -44.31
C LYS A 5 43.12 -27.49 -43.15
N GLY A 6 43.80 -27.39 -42.01
CA GLY A 6 43.36 -26.63 -40.85
C GLY A 6 43.22 -25.15 -41.17
N ARG A 7 42.01 -24.60 -40.99
CA ARG A 7 41.73 -23.15 -41.04
C ARG A 7 42.39 -22.48 -39.82
N GLY A 8 43.39 -21.64 -40.05
CA GLY A 8 43.99 -20.81 -39.00
C GLY A 8 42.96 -19.87 -38.37
N ARG A 9 43.07 -19.59 -37.08
CA ARG A 9 42.24 -18.61 -36.37
C ARG A 9 42.48 -17.21 -36.96
N ALA A 10 41.41 -16.41 -37.08
CA ALA A 10 41.49 -15.06 -37.62
C ALA A 10 42.30 -14.13 -36.69
N ALA A 11 43.12 -13.25 -37.28
CA ALA A 11 43.88 -12.25 -36.54
C ALA A 11 42.94 -11.17 -35.98
N TYR A 12 43.23 -10.70 -34.76
CA TYR A 12 42.52 -9.56 -34.15
C TYR A 12 43.08 -8.22 -34.67
N THR A 13 42.37 -7.13 -34.43
CA THR A 13 42.79 -5.76 -34.82
C THR A 13 43.99 -5.25 -34.02
N PHE A 14 44.27 -5.85 -32.85
CA PHE A 14 45.40 -5.52 -31.99
C PHE A 14 46.49 -6.59 -32.04
N ASN A 15 47.73 -6.19 -31.72
CA ASN A 15 48.89 -7.08 -31.71
C ASN A 15 48.84 -8.05 -30.52
N ILE A 16 48.62 -9.34 -30.79
CA ILE A 16 48.52 -10.41 -29.78
C ILE A 16 49.84 -10.62 -29.03
N GLU A 17 50.98 -10.46 -29.71
CA GLU A 17 52.32 -10.63 -29.13
C GLU A 17 52.64 -9.57 -28.08
N ALA A 18 52.12 -8.33 -28.24
CA ALA A 18 52.28 -7.26 -27.26
C ALA A 18 51.47 -7.51 -25.97
N VAL A 19 50.43 -8.36 -26.03
CA VAL A 19 49.64 -8.81 -24.86
C VAL A 19 50.36 -9.95 -24.13
N GLY A 20 51.36 -10.57 -24.75
CA GLY A 20 52.18 -11.62 -24.14
C GLY A 20 51.86 -13.05 -24.63
N PHE A 21 51.11 -13.21 -25.73
CA PHE A 21 50.93 -14.51 -26.39
C PHE A 21 51.78 -14.59 -27.65
N SER A 22 52.77 -15.46 -27.67
CA SER A 22 53.54 -15.75 -28.87
C SER A 22 52.81 -16.71 -29.81
N LYS A 23 53.23 -16.73 -31.07
CA LYS A 23 52.58 -17.52 -32.13
C LYS A 23 52.63 -19.02 -31.81
N GLY A 24 51.46 -19.59 -31.46
CA GLY A 24 51.32 -21.02 -31.14
C GLY A 24 51.19 -21.31 -29.65
N GLU A 25 51.20 -20.30 -28.78
CA GLU A 25 50.94 -20.45 -27.35
C GLU A 25 49.46 -20.74 -27.03
N LYS A 26 49.22 -21.34 -25.85
CA LYS A 26 47.88 -21.66 -25.36
C LYS A 26 47.14 -20.39 -24.96
N LEU A 27 46.29 -19.91 -25.87
CA LEU A 27 45.25 -18.93 -25.58
C LEU A 27 44.22 -19.51 -24.59
N PRO A 28 43.57 -18.66 -23.78
CA PRO A 28 42.53 -19.10 -22.86
C PRO A 28 41.35 -19.74 -23.60
N ASP A 29 40.68 -20.68 -22.93
CA ASP A 29 39.54 -21.38 -23.49
C ASP A 29 38.34 -20.45 -23.69
N VAL A 30 37.57 -20.72 -24.75
CA VAL A 30 36.34 -19.98 -25.02
C VAL A 30 35.23 -20.52 -24.12
N VAL A 31 34.73 -19.69 -23.22
CA VAL A 31 33.62 -20.02 -22.33
C VAL A 31 32.35 -20.23 -23.16
N LEU A 32 31.83 -21.46 -23.19
CA LEU A 32 30.66 -21.84 -24.00
C LEU A 32 29.32 -21.48 -23.37
N LYS A 33 29.28 -21.38 -22.03
CA LYS A 33 28.08 -21.08 -21.26
C LYS A 33 28.43 -20.07 -20.16
N PRO A 34 27.56 -19.07 -19.89
CA PRO A 34 27.79 -18.17 -18.77
C PRO A 34 27.89 -18.95 -17.44
N PRO A 35 28.74 -18.49 -16.50
CA PRO A 35 28.79 -19.04 -15.16
C PRO A 35 27.41 -19.04 -14.48
N PRO A 36 27.17 -19.96 -13.53
CA PRO A 36 25.91 -20.00 -12.79
C PRO A 36 25.72 -18.74 -11.92
N LEU A 37 24.46 -18.41 -11.60
CA LEU A 37 24.12 -17.26 -10.74
C LEU A 37 24.68 -17.40 -9.31
N PHE A 38 24.77 -18.63 -8.82
CA PHE A 38 25.30 -18.96 -7.50
C PHE A 38 26.47 -19.94 -7.68
N PRO A 39 27.72 -19.44 -7.77
CA PRO A 39 28.89 -20.31 -7.75
C PRO A 39 29.05 -20.96 -6.38
N ASP A 40 29.64 -22.15 -6.36
CA ASP A 40 29.94 -22.83 -5.09
C ASP A 40 31.01 -22.07 -4.30
N THR A 41 30.78 -21.94 -3.00
CA THR A 41 31.71 -21.29 -2.06
C THR A 41 32.49 -22.34 -1.28
N ASP A 42 33.80 -22.14 -1.15
CA ASP A 42 34.68 -23.08 -0.43
C ASP A 42 34.32 -23.28 1.05
N TYR A 43 33.74 -22.26 1.70
CA TYR A 43 33.41 -22.27 3.12
C TYR A 43 31.93 -21.98 3.38
N LYS A 44 31.43 -22.50 4.50
CA LYS A 44 30.08 -22.24 5.02
C LYS A 44 30.14 -21.30 6.22
N PRO A 45 29.07 -20.52 6.49
CA PRO A 45 29.02 -19.63 7.64
C PRO A 45 29.06 -20.39 8.97
N VAL A 46 29.53 -19.73 10.01
CA VAL A 46 29.63 -20.28 11.38
C VAL A 46 28.21 -20.54 11.94
N PRO A 47 27.97 -21.68 12.61
CA PRO A 47 26.70 -21.95 13.29
C PRO A 47 26.33 -20.89 14.32
N LEU A 48 25.03 -20.73 14.56
CA LEU A 48 24.53 -19.80 15.57
C LEU A 48 24.87 -20.28 16.99
N LYS A 49 25.06 -19.32 17.90
CA LYS A 49 25.25 -19.60 19.32
C LYS A 49 23.96 -20.16 19.92
N THR A 50 24.10 -21.20 20.73
CA THR A 50 23.00 -21.85 21.46
C THR A 50 23.15 -21.58 22.96
N GLY A 51 22.04 -21.24 23.62
CA GLY A 51 22.02 -20.97 25.04
C GLY A 51 20.71 -20.31 25.47
N GLU A 52 20.35 -20.47 26.75
CA GLU A 52 19.11 -19.91 27.31
C GLU A 52 19.06 -18.38 27.21
N GLY A 53 20.22 -17.71 27.35
CA GLY A 53 20.32 -16.26 27.22
C GLY A 53 20.08 -15.77 25.79
N GLU A 54 20.63 -16.45 24.79
CA GLU A 54 20.39 -16.17 23.38
C GLU A 54 18.93 -16.40 22.98
N GLU A 55 18.32 -17.47 23.49
CA GLU A 55 16.91 -17.79 23.28
C GLU A 55 15.99 -16.74 23.92
N TYR A 56 16.30 -16.29 25.14
CA TYR A 56 15.58 -15.20 25.80
C TYR A 56 15.62 -13.91 24.97
N MET A 57 16.81 -13.50 24.51
CA MET A 57 16.97 -12.31 23.68
C MET A 57 16.23 -12.44 22.34
N LEU A 58 16.19 -13.64 21.77
CA LEU A 58 15.43 -13.93 20.56
C LEU A 58 13.92 -13.77 20.80
N ALA A 59 13.39 -14.32 21.90
CA ALA A 59 11.99 -14.17 22.28
C ALA A 59 11.62 -12.70 22.53
N LEU A 60 12.42 -11.99 23.33
CA LEU A 60 12.22 -10.57 23.61
C LEU A 60 12.21 -9.72 22.34
N LYS A 61 13.09 -10.02 21.37
CA LYS A 61 13.11 -9.34 20.07
C LYS A 61 11.78 -9.51 19.32
N GLN A 62 11.15 -10.68 19.40
CA GLN A 62 9.85 -10.94 18.76
C GLN A 62 8.74 -10.16 19.48
N GLU A 63 8.71 -10.21 20.81
CA GLU A 63 7.74 -9.48 21.63
C GLU A 63 7.81 -7.97 21.41
N LEU A 64 9.03 -7.41 21.31
CA LEU A 64 9.23 -5.99 21.00
C LEU A 64 8.63 -5.62 19.65
N ARG A 65 8.82 -6.45 18.61
CA ARG A 65 8.23 -6.19 17.29
C ARG A 65 6.71 -6.12 17.36
N GLU A 66 6.08 -7.02 18.11
CA GLU A 66 4.64 -7.01 18.28
C GLU A 66 4.16 -5.82 19.09
N THR A 67 4.84 -5.53 20.19
CA THR A 67 4.50 -4.43 21.09
C THR A 67 4.62 -3.09 20.37
N MET A 68 5.72 -2.85 19.65
CA MET A 68 5.94 -1.61 18.91
C MET A 68 4.91 -1.38 17.80
N LYS A 69 4.40 -2.44 17.16
CA LYS A 69 3.31 -2.32 16.16
C LYS A 69 1.96 -1.90 16.78
N ARG A 70 1.72 -2.29 18.03
CA ARG A 70 0.50 -1.91 18.78
C ARG A 70 0.60 -0.51 19.38
N MET A 71 1.82 -0.02 19.64
CA MET A 71 2.04 1.32 20.20
C MET A 71 1.51 2.44 19.28
N PRO A 72 1.09 3.59 19.83
CA PRO A 72 0.63 4.76 19.05
C PRO A 72 1.69 5.34 18.12
N TYR A 73 2.97 5.07 18.38
CA TYR A 73 4.09 5.52 17.54
C TYR A 73 4.15 4.80 16.18
N PHE A 74 3.45 3.67 16.03
CA PHE A 74 3.31 3.00 14.75
C PHE A 74 2.24 3.68 13.91
N ILE A 75 2.69 4.60 13.06
CA ILE A 75 1.86 5.34 12.11
C ILE A 75 1.51 4.41 10.94
N GLU A 76 0.25 3.99 10.88
CA GLU A 76 -0.28 3.17 9.79
C GLU A 76 -0.52 4.01 8.53
N THR A 77 -0.41 3.37 7.37
CA THR A 77 -0.76 4.01 6.10
C THR A 77 -2.26 4.33 6.10
N PRO A 78 -2.65 5.59 5.83
CA PRO A 78 -4.07 5.96 5.81
C PRO A 78 -4.81 5.19 4.71
N GLU A 79 -5.98 4.65 5.04
CA GLU A 79 -6.82 3.95 4.07
C GLU A 79 -7.28 4.91 2.97
N GLU A 80 -7.22 4.45 1.73
CA GLU A 80 -7.79 5.18 0.59
C GLU A 80 -9.31 5.28 0.72
N ARG A 81 -9.90 6.27 0.03
CA ARG A 81 -11.34 6.49 0.12
C ARG A 81 -12.07 5.31 -0.51
N GLN A 82 -12.80 4.57 0.31
CA GLN A 82 -13.72 3.54 -0.16
C GLN A 82 -14.78 4.16 -1.09
N ASP A 83 -15.04 3.49 -2.21
CA ASP A 83 -15.97 3.96 -3.24
C ASP A 83 -17.44 4.01 -2.78
N ILE A 84 -17.80 3.19 -1.78
CA ILE A 84 -19.18 3.03 -1.32
C ILE A 84 -19.24 3.20 0.19
N GLU A 85 -20.09 4.12 0.65
CA GLU A 85 -20.39 4.28 2.07
C GLU A 85 -21.41 3.21 2.52
N ARG A 86 -21.05 2.42 3.52
CA ARG A 86 -21.90 1.36 4.08
C ARG A 86 -22.16 1.60 5.55
N TYR A 87 -23.36 1.24 6.01
CA TYR A 87 -23.74 1.32 7.43
C TYR A 87 -22.82 0.51 8.37
N SER A 88 -22.27 -0.61 7.87
CA SER A 88 -21.32 -1.46 8.59
C SER A 88 -20.05 -0.72 9.04
N LYS A 89 -19.69 0.38 8.38
CA LYS A 89 -18.52 1.21 8.71
C LYS A 89 -18.56 1.74 10.15
N ARG A 90 -19.76 1.91 10.72
CA ARG A 90 -19.91 2.35 12.13
C ARG A 90 -19.37 1.32 13.12
N TYR A 91 -19.46 0.03 12.80
CA TYR A 91 -18.99 -1.06 13.67
C TYR A 91 -17.57 -1.53 13.36
N MET A 92 -17.09 -1.29 12.13
CA MET A 92 -15.72 -1.65 11.71
C MET A 92 -14.68 -0.57 12.02
N LYS A 93 -15.07 0.54 12.65
CA LYS A 93 -14.15 1.62 12.97
C LYS A 93 -13.16 1.17 14.05
N VAL A 94 -11.89 1.08 13.68
CA VAL A 94 -10.80 0.81 14.61
C VAL A 94 -10.55 2.06 15.44
N TYR A 95 -10.75 1.97 16.76
CA TYR A 95 -10.42 3.04 17.69
C TYR A 95 -8.99 2.81 18.20
N LYS A 96 -8.09 3.77 17.91
CA LYS A 96 -6.72 3.80 18.41
C LYS A 96 -6.52 5.11 19.16
N GLU A 97 -5.91 5.03 20.34
CA GLU A 97 -5.59 6.22 21.13
C GLU A 97 -4.46 7.02 20.45
N GLU A 98 -4.65 8.33 20.33
CA GLU A 98 -3.71 9.22 19.66
C GLU A 98 -2.74 9.82 20.67
N TRP A 99 -1.43 9.63 20.43
CA TRP A 99 -0.40 10.21 21.28
C TRP A 99 -0.12 11.67 20.89
N ILE A 100 -0.21 12.58 21.85
CA ILE A 100 0.00 14.02 21.65
C ILE A 100 1.40 14.40 22.14
N PRO A 101 2.30 14.90 21.26
CA PRO A 101 3.64 15.32 21.66
C PRO A 101 3.64 16.66 22.42
N ASP A 102 4.72 16.93 23.17
CA ASP A 102 4.96 18.24 23.80
C ASP A 102 5.40 19.27 22.76
N TRP A 103 4.47 20.11 22.32
CA TRP A 103 4.69 21.17 21.34
C TRP A 103 5.62 22.30 21.79
N ARG A 104 6.02 22.35 23.08
CA ARG A 104 7.06 23.30 23.53
C ARG A 104 8.45 22.89 23.04
N ARG A 105 8.67 21.60 22.80
CA ARG A 105 9.94 21.04 22.33
C ARG A 105 10.00 20.92 20.81
N LEU A 106 8.86 20.76 20.15
CA LEU A 106 8.79 20.59 18.69
C LEU A 106 8.61 21.93 17.97
N PRO A 107 9.16 22.09 16.75
CA PRO A 107 8.90 23.27 15.92
C PRO A 107 7.41 23.45 15.61
N ARG A 108 6.97 24.71 15.57
CA ARG A 108 5.60 25.11 15.25
C ARG A 108 5.12 24.60 13.87
N GLU A 109 6.04 24.39 12.94
CA GLU A 109 5.77 23.89 11.59
C GLU A 109 5.21 22.45 11.56
N MET A 110 5.52 21.65 12.58
CA MET A 110 5.08 20.25 12.65
C MET A 110 3.66 20.09 13.23
N MET A 111 3.04 21.16 13.73
CA MET A 111 1.70 21.06 14.32
C MET A 111 0.66 20.66 13.27
N PRO A 112 -0.13 19.59 13.51
CA PRO A 112 -1.26 19.23 12.66
C PRO A 112 -2.21 20.41 12.53
N ARG A 113 -2.23 21.02 11.35
CA ARG A 113 -3.16 22.11 11.06
C ARG A 113 -4.43 21.48 10.56
N ASN A 114 -5.52 21.67 11.29
CA ASN A 114 -6.86 21.43 10.77
C ASN A 114 -7.04 22.33 9.55
N LYS A 115 -6.74 21.80 8.35
CA LYS A 115 -7.22 22.40 7.12
C LYS A 115 -8.72 22.19 7.19
N CYS A 116 -9.45 23.16 7.77
CA CYS A 116 -10.85 23.34 7.45
C CYS A 116 -10.87 23.30 5.93
N LYS A 117 -11.41 22.22 5.37
CA LYS A 117 -11.83 22.22 3.98
C LYS A 117 -12.80 23.39 3.95
N LYS A 118 -12.35 24.56 3.49
CA LYS A 118 -13.28 25.62 3.10
C LYS A 118 -14.20 24.88 2.15
N ALA A 119 -15.45 24.69 2.56
CA ALA A 119 -16.46 24.16 1.66
C ALA A 119 -16.30 25.00 0.40
N GLY A 120 -15.89 24.36 -0.70
CA GLY A 120 -15.81 25.04 -1.99
C GLY A 120 -17.15 25.75 -2.21
N PRO A 121 -17.18 26.86 -2.96
CA PRO A 121 -18.43 27.56 -3.22
C PRO A 121 -19.43 26.53 -3.72
N LYS A 122 -20.53 26.33 -2.99
CA LYS A 122 -21.62 25.46 -3.45
C LYS A 122 -21.92 25.87 -4.89
N PRO A 123 -21.90 24.94 -5.87
CA PRO A 123 -22.33 25.29 -7.22
C PRO A 123 -23.76 25.81 -7.10
N LYS A 124 -23.98 27.07 -7.51
CA LYS A 124 -25.32 27.65 -7.59
C LYS A 124 -26.10 26.77 -8.54
N LYS A 125 -27.03 25.96 -8.01
CA LYS A 125 -28.01 25.27 -8.84
C LYS A 125 -28.72 26.33 -9.68
N ALA A 126 -28.73 26.12 -10.99
CA ALA A 126 -29.62 26.85 -11.88
C ALA A 126 -31.04 26.75 -11.31
N LYS A 127 -31.75 27.88 -11.27
CA LYS A 127 -33.15 27.93 -10.86
C LYS A 127 -33.96 27.19 -11.91
N ASP A 128 -34.20 25.90 -11.70
CA ASP A 128 -35.38 25.26 -12.28
C ASP A 128 -36.60 25.78 -11.54
N ALA A 129 -37.46 26.47 -12.28
CA ALA A 129 -38.78 26.87 -11.88
C ALA A 129 -39.68 25.61 -11.79
N GLY A 130 -39.50 24.85 -10.72
CA GLY A 130 -40.38 23.77 -10.30
C GLY A 130 -40.71 23.99 -8.83
N LYS A 131 -41.96 24.32 -8.53
CA LYS A 131 -42.48 24.65 -7.21
C LYS A 131 -42.33 23.46 -6.25
N GLY A 132 -41.17 23.35 -5.61
CA GLY A 132 -40.91 22.44 -4.49
C GLY A 132 -40.47 23.26 -3.29
N THR A 133 -41.41 23.62 -2.43
CA THR A 133 -41.14 24.30 -1.16
C THR A 133 -40.21 23.40 -0.35
N SER A 134 -38.92 23.74 -0.26
CA SER A 134 -38.00 23.04 0.64
C SER A 134 -38.45 23.31 2.07
N LEU A 135 -39.06 22.32 2.71
CA LEU A 135 -39.44 22.38 4.12
C LEU A 135 -38.14 22.38 4.93
N THR A 136 -37.65 23.57 5.24
CA THR A 136 -36.44 23.78 6.04
C THR A 136 -36.75 23.86 7.53
N ASN A 137 -38.04 23.95 7.90
CA ASN A 137 -38.49 24.02 9.28
C ASN A 137 -39.19 22.72 9.69
N THR A 138 -38.89 22.24 10.89
CA THR A 138 -39.50 21.04 11.50
C THR A 138 -41.02 21.15 11.60
N ALA A 139 -41.53 22.36 11.86
CA ALA A 139 -42.97 22.63 11.92
C ALA A 139 -43.68 22.40 10.58
N ASP A 140 -43.02 22.69 9.46
CA ASP A 140 -43.63 22.51 8.13
C ASP A 140 -43.60 21.03 7.72
N VAL A 141 -42.60 20.27 8.19
CA VAL A 141 -42.56 18.80 8.06
C VAL A 141 -43.67 18.16 8.88
N LEU A 142 -43.85 18.57 10.14
CA LEU A 142 -44.91 18.04 11.02
C LEU A 142 -46.30 18.32 10.45
N LYS A 143 -46.56 19.53 9.95
CA LYS A 143 -47.83 19.85 9.28
C LYS A 143 -48.09 18.98 8.06
N LYS A 144 -47.07 18.66 7.26
CA LYS A 144 -47.21 17.82 6.08
C LYS A 144 -47.46 16.35 6.43
N ILE A 145 -46.90 15.85 7.54
CA ILE A 145 -47.18 14.51 8.06
C ILE A 145 -48.64 14.43 8.53
N GLU A 146 -49.10 15.41 9.33
CA GLU A 146 -50.49 15.47 9.80
C GLU A 146 -51.49 15.59 8.64
N GLU A 147 -51.12 16.28 7.55
CA GLU A 147 -51.94 16.39 6.35
C GLU A 147 -51.99 15.09 5.53
N LEU A 148 -50.93 14.27 5.57
CA LEU A 148 -50.90 12.96 4.91
C LEU A 148 -51.70 11.92 5.71
N GLU A 149 -51.63 11.93 7.05
CA GLU A 149 -52.44 11.05 7.90
C GLU A 149 -53.94 11.26 7.66
N LYS A 150 -54.39 12.51 7.48
CA LYS A 150 -55.80 12.82 7.16
C LYS A 150 -56.23 12.36 5.76
N ARG A 151 -55.29 12.07 4.86
CA ARG A 151 -55.59 11.57 3.50
C ARG A 151 -55.53 10.05 3.42
N ASP A 152 -54.96 9.35 4.40
CA ASP A 152 -54.76 7.90 4.40
C ASP A 152 -55.94 7.12 5.00
N ASP A 153 -56.91 7.81 5.62
CA ASP A 153 -58.13 7.19 6.21
C ASP A 153 -59.17 6.72 5.15
N GLY A 154 -58.80 6.65 3.86
CA GLY A 154 -59.72 6.51 2.73
C GLY A 154 -59.66 5.22 1.91
N GLU A 155 -58.68 4.33 2.09
CA GLU A 155 -58.55 3.14 1.23
C GLU A 155 -58.38 1.86 2.06
N LYS A 156 -59.51 1.37 2.58
CA LYS A 156 -59.67 -0.06 2.87
C LYS A 156 -59.63 -0.82 1.54
N SER A 157 -58.49 -1.41 1.23
CA SER A 157 -58.40 -2.49 0.23
C SER A 157 -59.11 -3.71 0.80
N ASP A 158 -60.33 -3.96 0.32
CA ASP A 158 -61.07 -5.19 0.55
C ASP A 158 -60.96 -6.10 -0.67
N GLU A 159 -61.01 -7.39 -0.38
CA GLU A 159 -61.34 -8.55 -1.21
C GLU A 159 -60.26 -9.30 -2.04
N GLU A 160 -60.10 -10.56 -1.61
CA GLU A 160 -59.36 -11.67 -2.23
C GLU A 160 -60.03 -12.23 -3.50
N ASN A 161 -59.26 -13.08 -4.20
CA ASN A 161 -59.65 -14.31 -4.91
C ASN A 161 -59.76 -14.25 -6.46
N GLU A 162 -58.73 -14.74 -7.18
CA GLU A 162 -58.66 -16.05 -7.87
C GLU A 162 -57.30 -16.23 -8.58
#